data_AF-A0A3C0U7F5-F1
#
_entry.id   AF-A0A3C0U7F5-F1
#
_cell.length_a   1.000
_cell.length_b   1.000
_cell.length_c   1.000
_cell.angle_alpha   90.00
_cell.angle_beta   90.00
_cell.angle_gamma   90.00
#
_symmetry.space_group_name_H-M   'P 1'
#
loop_
_entity.id
_entity.type
_entity.pdbx_description
1 polymer ?
#
loop_
_entity_poly.entity_id
_entity_poly.type
_entity_poly.pdbx_seq_one_letter_code
_entity_poly.pdbx_strand_id
1 'polypeptide(L)'
;MSTFLFYGTLENMGADYGRRMAIMNHSDKQKRWLIDGGIMQHLGHIEVKNAQGTSLGAFKETGPIAVNTQLLPIGKSNGRLSLELTQGLWRIDAIEVVEITEAVTPMVHRVKRIVKDQRSLPQEVSLLRDDSKHLVSMPGDSRALFFEPLEEPSHIFLASKGFYLEWTRTAWNDEGNPRALRKMLLQPRQYLRDEAQVYKTYEAEMEAKFWTSRIQNPILTSHEK
;
A
#
# COMPACT_ATOMS: atom_id res chain seq x y z
N MET A 1 4.68 -4.44 -2.01
CA MET A 1 3.96 -5.66 -1.60
C MET A 1 2.77 -5.78 -2.52
N SER A 2 2.95 -6.46 -3.65
CA SER A 2 1.94 -6.47 -4.70
C SER A 2 0.59 -6.83 -4.10
N THR A 3 -0.31 -5.85 -4.14
CA THR A 3 -1.74 -5.92 -3.86
C THR A 3 -2.34 -7.26 -4.24
N PHE A 4 -1.84 -7.80 -5.35
CA PHE A 4 -2.09 -9.14 -5.85
C PHE A 4 -1.87 -10.26 -4.82
N LEU A 5 -0.68 -10.39 -4.22
CA LEU A 5 -0.41 -11.48 -3.27
C LEU A 5 -1.20 -11.33 -1.97
N PHE A 6 -1.43 -10.09 -1.51
CA PHE A 6 -2.24 -9.82 -0.33
C PHE A 6 -3.71 -10.18 -0.58
N TYR A 7 -4.30 -9.69 -1.67
CA TYR A 7 -5.69 -10.01 -2.00
C TYR A 7 -5.88 -11.47 -2.42
N GLY A 8 -4.92 -12.07 -3.12
CA GLY A 8 -4.92 -13.50 -3.40
C GLY A 8 -4.87 -14.35 -2.12
N THR A 9 -4.17 -13.88 -1.08
CA THR A 9 -4.21 -14.52 0.24
C THR A 9 -5.62 -14.48 0.85
N LEU A 10 -6.28 -13.32 0.80
CA LEU A 10 -7.65 -13.17 1.31
C LEU A 10 -8.66 -14.00 0.51
N GLU A 11 -8.53 -14.03 -0.83
CA GLU A 11 -9.34 -14.87 -1.71
C GLU A 11 -9.11 -16.36 -1.41
N ASN A 12 -7.88 -16.79 -1.17
CA ASN A 12 -7.57 -18.16 -0.78
C ASN A 12 -8.15 -18.54 0.60
N MET A 13 -8.37 -17.57 1.50
CA MET A 13 -9.04 -17.78 2.80
C MET A 13 -10.57 -17.88 2.67
N GLY A 14 -11.16 -17.28 1.63
CA GLY A 14 -12.60 -17.25 1.40
C GLY A 14 -13.39 -16.70 2.59
N ALA A 15 -14.59 -17.21 2.82
CA ALA A 15 -15.50 -16.78 3.89
C ALA A 15 -14.91 -16.87 5.32
N ASP A 16 -13.84 -17.63 5.54
CA ASP A 16 -13.16 -17.77 6.84
C ASP A 16 -12.08 -16.69 7.07
N TYR A 17 -11.88 -15.76 6.12
CA TYR A 17 -10.81 -14.74 6.23
C TYR A 17 -10.94 -13.91 7.51
N GLY A 18 -12.15 -13.47 7.88
CA GLY A 18 -12.37 -12.62 9.06
C GLY A 18 -11.94 -13.30 10.35
N ARG A 19 -12.32 -14.57 10.53
CA ARG A 19 -11.91 -15.39 11.68
C ARG A 19 -10.40 -15.62 11.69
N ARG A 20 -9.79 -15.93 10.55
CA ARG A 20 -8.34 -16.13 10.43
C ARG A 20 -7.55 -14.86 10.74
N MET A 21 -8.00 -13.71 10.23
CA MET A 21 -7.41 -12.40 10.52
C MET A 21 -7.51 -12.05 12.01
N ALA A 22 -8.65 -12.33 12.66
CA ALA A 22 -8.81 -12.13 14.10
C ALA A 22 -7.79 -12.98 14.88
N ILE A 23 -7.68 -14.28 14.59
CA ILE A 23 -6.71 -15.18 15.23
C ILE A 23 -5.28 -14.65 15.07
N MET A 24 -4.90 -14.26 13.84
CA MET A 24 -3.58 -13.69 13.58
C MET A 24 -3.34 -12.39 14.35
N ASN A 25 -4.35 -11.52 14.47
CA ASN A 25 -4.23 -10.26 15.18
C ASN A 25 -4.05 -10.41 16.70
N HIS A 26 -4.41 -11.56 17.26
CA HIS A 26 -4.23 -11.87 18.67
C HIS A 26 -2.94 -12.64 19.00
N SER A 27 -2.07 -12.93 18.02
CA SER A 27 -0.80 -13.64 18.24
C SER A 27 0.38 -12.96 17.55
N ASP A 28 1.28 -12.35 18.34
CA ASP A 28 2.51 -11.74 17.81
C ASP A 28 3.43 -12.74 17.11
N LYS A 29 3.35 -14.02 17.49
CA LYS A 29 4.07 -15.11 16.83
C LYS A 29 3.53 -15.35 15.42
N GLN A 30 2.21 -15.33 15.24
CA GLN A 30 1.58 -15.52 13.93
C GLN A 30 1.72 -14.28 13.04
N LYS A 31 1.65 -13.07 13.61
CA LYS A 31 1.96 -11.82 12.89
C LYS A 31 3.38 -11.84 12.33
N ARG A 32 4.36 -12.13 13.18
CA ARG A 32 5.77 -12.22 12.77
C ARG A 32 6.01 -13.32 11.75
N TRP A 33 5.30 -14.44 11.86
CA TRP A 33 5.41 -15.51 10.86
C TRP A 33 5.00 -15.04 9.44
N LEU A 34 3.91 -14.28 9.30
CA LEU A 34 3.48 -13.77 7.99
C LEU A 34 4.41 -12.65 7.46
N ILE A 35 4.83 -11.74 8.33
CA ILE A 35 5.58 -10.53 7.97
C ILE A 35 7.09 -10.83 7.79
N ASP A 36 7.67 -11.65 8.66
CA ASP A 36 9.13 -11.85 8.73
C ASP A 36 9.59 -13.22 8.20
N GLY A 37 8.74 -14.26 8.25
CA GLY A 37 9.15 -15.66 8.02
C GLY A 37 8.36 -16.44 6.96
N GLY A 38 7.49 -15.78 6.20
CA GLY A 38 6.55 -16.40 5.25
C GLY A 38 6.89 -16.16 3.77
N ILE A 39 5.88 -15.87 2.94
CA ILE A 39 6.06 -15.53 1.52
C ILE A 39 6.95 -14.30 1.30
N MET A 40 6.93 -13.35 2.25
CA MET A 40 7.63 -12.07 2.16
C MET A 40 9.14 -12.20 2.12
N GLN A 41 9.72 -13.20 2.82
CA GLN A 41 11.16 -13.44 2.81
C GLN A 41 11.69 -13.93 1.46
N HIS A 42 10.80 -14.33 0.55
CA HIS A 42 11.12 -14.77 -0.81
C HIS A 42 10.86 -13.68 -1.86
N LEU A 43 10.37 -12.52 -1.44
CA LEU A 43 10.36 -11.33 -2.28
C LEU A 43 11.73 -10.67 -2.12
N GLY A 44 12.36 -10.36 -3.25
CA GLY A 44 13.71 -9.82 -3.28
C GLY A 44 13.73 -8.31 -3.10
N HIS A 45 14.94 -7.78 -3.10
CA HIS A 45 15.20 -6.36 -3.03
C HIS A 45 15.83 -5.88 -4.34
N ILE A 46 15.75 -4.58 -4.60
CA ILE A 46 16.68 -3.95 -5.54
C ILE A 46 17.93 -3.64 -4.72
N GLU A 47 18.97 -4.46 -4.85
CA GLU A 47 20.24 -4.19 -4.19
C GLU A 47 21.01 -3.12 -4.98
N VAL A 48 21.57 -2.16 -4.25
CA VAL A 48 22.42 -1.10 -4.83
C VAL A 48 23.86 -1.41 -4.45
N LYS A 49 24.76 -1.50 -5.43
CA LYS A 49 26.18 -1.80 -5.24
C LYS A 49 27.05 -0.72 -5.86
N ASN A 50 28.25 -0.53 -5.30
CA ASN A 50 29.28 0.33 -5.90
C ASN A 50 30.01 -0.37 -7.06
N ALA A 51 30.95 0.34 -7.69
CA ALA A 51 31.76 -0.19 -8.79
C ALA A 51 32.57 -1.46 -8.45
N GLN A 52 32.89 -1.67 -7.17
CA GLN A 52 33.62 -2.84 -6.64
C GLN A 52 32.68 -4.00 -6.26
N GLY A 53 31.36 -3.85 -6.45
CA GLY A 53 30.36 -4.84 -6.07
C GLY A 53 30.00 -4.85 -4.58
N THR A 54 30.50 -3.90 -3.79
CA THR A 54 30.11 -3.75 -2.38
C THR A 54 28.69 -3.21 -2.28
N SER A 55 27.85 -3.83 -1.45
CA SER A 55 26.49 -3.36 -1.20
C SER A 55 26.50 -2.00 -0.49
N LEU A 56 25.71 -1.07 -1.01
CA LEU A 56 25.43 0.26 -0.46
C LEU A 56 24.07 0.32 0.26
N GLY A 57 23.28 -0.76 0.15
CA GLY A 57 21.92 -0.85 0.67
C GLY A 57 20.98 -1.47 -0.36
N ALA A 58 19.68 -1.41 -0.06
CA ALA A 58 18.67 -1.98 -0.93
C ALA A 58 17.31 -1.30 -0.75
N PHE A 59 16.51 -1.29 -1.82
CA PHE A 59 15.11 -0.88 -1.76
C PHE A 59 14.21 -2.10 -1.54
N LYS A 60 13.23 -1.95 -0.65
CA LYS A 60 12.25 -2.99 -0.33
C LYS A 60 10.91 -2.67 -0.95
N GLU A 61 10.21 -3.70 -1.41
CA GLU A 61 8.92 -3.53 -2.06
C GLU A 61 7.85 -3.17 -1.02
N THR A 62 7.52 -1.89 -0.86
CA THR A 62 6.60 -1.43 0.19
C THR A 62 5.19 -1.27 -0.33
N GLY A 63 4.23 -1.98 0.30
CA GLY A 63 2.79 -1.74 0.18
C GLY A 63 2.18 -1.88 -1.22
N PRO A 64 0.85 -1.74 -1.35
CA PRO A 64 0.14 -2.19 -2.55
C PRO A 64 -0.22 -1.10 -3.58
N ILE A 65 -0.36 0.19 -3.23
CA ILE A 65 -1.18 1.08 -4.07
C ILE A 65 -0.54 2.44 -4.41
N ALA A 66 0.63 2.79 -3.86
CA ALA A 66 1.22 4.11 -4.06
C ALA A 66 2.42 4.08 -5.02
N VAL A 67 2.49 5.08 -5.92
CA VAL A 67 3.77 5.53 -6.49
C VAL A 67 4.69 5.82 -5.32
N ASN A 68 5.80 5.11 -5.25
CA ASN A 68 6.69 5.15 -4.11
C ASN A 68 8.06 5.69 -4.53
N THR A 69 8.32 6.94 -4.19
CA THR A 69 9.67 7.51 -4.29
C THR A 69 10.45 7.09 -3.06
N GLN A 70 11.47 6.26 -3.27
CA GLN A 70 12.38 5.82 -2.21
C GLN A 70 13.75 6.47 -2.42
N LEU A 71 14.43 6.80 -1.33
CA LEU A 71 15.76 7.40 -1.34
C LEU A 71 16.71 6.55 -0.50
N LEU A 72 17.88 6.25 -1.06
CA LEU A 72 18.96 5.52 -0.38
C LEU A 72 20.19 6.44 -0.32
N PRO A 73 20.59 6.92 0.87
CA PRO A 73 21.84 7.65 1.03
C PRO A 73 23.04 6.72 0.77
N ILE A 74 23.74 6.94 -0.33
CA ILE A 74 24.89 6.11 -0.76
C ILE A 74 26.27 6.71 -0.40
N GLY A 75 26.29 7.88 0.23
CA GLY A 75 27.53 8.60 0.57
C GLY A 75 28.30 9.09 -0.67
N LYS A 76 29.63 9.24 -0.54
CA LYS A 76 30.50 9.62 -1.67
C LYS A 76 30.59 8.47 -2.67
N SER A 77 30.25 8.75 -3.92
CA SER A 77 30.34 7.79 -5.03
C SER A 77 31.10 8.40 -6.20
N ASN A 78 31.79 7.56 -6.97
CA ASN A 78 32.42 7.94 -8.24
C ASN A 78 31.43 7.90 -9.42
N GLY A 79 30.12 7.81 -9.14
CA GLY A 79 29.04 7.82 -10.12
C GLY A 79 28.72 6.45 -10.74
N ARG A 80 29.51 5.40 -10.46
CA ARG A 80 29.24 4.06 -10.99
C ARG A 80 28.56 3.18 -9.96
N LEU A 81 27.29 2.91 -10.22
CA LEU A 81 26.42 2.07 -9.41
C LEU A 81 25.91 0.90 -10.23
N SER A 82 25.67 -0.24 -9.58
CA SER A 82 24.91 -1.34 -10.17
C SER A 82 23.66 -1.62 -9.35
N LEU A 83 22.57 -1.93 -10.05
CA LEU A 83 21.31 -2.34 -9.46
C LEU A 83 21.11 -3.83 -9.75
N GLU A 84 20.94 -4.63 -8.71
CA GLU A 84 20.63 -6.04 -8.84
C GLU A 84 19.17 -6.28 -8.44
N LEU A 85 18.34 -6.56 -9.45
CA LEU A 85 16.94 -6.90 -9.25
C LEU A 85 16.87 -8.40 -8.97
N THR A 86 16.92 -8.74 -7.68
CA THR A 86 17.06 -10.13 -7.25
C THR A 86 15.78 -10.92 -7.50
N GLN A 87 14.66 -10.48 -6.93
CA GLN A 87 13.31 -11.07 -7.04
C GLN A 87 12.27 -9.97 -6.70
N GLY A 88 11.07 -9.98 -7.28
CA GLY A 88 9.99 -9.04 -6.90
C GLY A 88 9.24 -8.43 -8.08
N LEU A 89 8.16 -7.70 -7.78
CA LEU A 89 7.30 -7.07 -8.77
C LEU A 89 7.70 -5.60 -8.99
N TRP A 90 8.90 -5.40 -9.51
CA TRP A 90 9.44 -4.06 -9.70
C TRP A 90 8.93 -3.43 -10.99
N ARG A 91 8.24 -2.31 -10.86
CA ARG A 91 7.97 -1.36 -11.95
C ARG A 91 8.76 -0.10 -11.65
N ILE A 92 9.79 0.15 -12.43
CA ILE A 92 10.69 1.29 -12.25
C ILE A 92 10.35 2.30 -13.34
N ASP A 93 9.90 3.47 -12.91
CA ASP A 93 9.61 4.59 -13.79
C ASP A 93 10.89 5.43 -14.04
N ALA A 94 11.55 5.81 -12.94
CA ALA A 94 12.79 6.58 -12.99
C ALA A 94 13.82 6.08 -11.97
N ILE A 95 15.10 6.25 -12.30
CA ILE A 95 16.23 6.09 -11.40
C ILE A 95 17.05 7.37 -11.49
N GLU A 96 17.24 8.03 -10.37
CA GLU A 96 17.94 9.32 -10.30
C GLU A 96 19.03 9.27 -9.24
N VAL A 97 20.15 9.94 -9.55
CA VAL A 97 21.21 10.21 -8.58
C VAL A 97 21.10 11.69 -8.23
N VAL A 98 20.81 11.97 -6.96
CA VAL A 98 20.61 13.32 -6.46
C VAL A 98 21.60 13.64 -5.35
N GLU A 99 21.94 14.92 -5.21
CA GLU A 99 22.67 15.42 -4.06
C GLU A 99 21.67 15.74 -2.94
N ILE A 100 21.92 15.20 -1.74
CA ILE A 100 21.16 15.55 -0.54
C ILE A 100 21.85 16.76 0.08
N THR A 101 21.28 17.95 -0.13
CA THR A 101 21.85 19.22 0.33
C THR A 101 21.63 19.44 1.83
N GLU A 102 20.43 19.15 2.32
CA GLU A 102 20.07 19.35 3.71
C GLU A 102 18.92 18.44 4.16
N ALA A 103 18.78 18.29 5.47
CA ALA A 103 17.62 17.66 6.09
C ALA A 103 16.69 18.77 6.61
N VAL A 104 15.45 18.79 6.12
CA VAL A 104 14.44 19.77 6.54
C VAL A 104 13.43 19.13 7.49
N THR A 105 12.95 19.89 8.46
CA THR A 105 11.79 19.48 9.28
C THR A 105 10.53 20.07 8.64
N PRO A 106 9.58 19.25 8.16
CA PRO A 106 8.39 19.75 7.50
C PRO A 106 7.49 20.49 8.51
N MET A 107 6.96 21.63 8.09
CA MET A 107 5.96 22.36 8.85
C MET A 107 4.56 21.78 8.61
N VAL A 108 3.81 21.53 9.68
CA VAL A 108 2.46 20.97 9.59
C VAL A 108 1.44 22.08 9.42
N HIS A 109 0.84 22.16 8.23
CA HIS A 109 -0.29 23.06 7.96
C HIS A 109 -1.62 22.33 8.22
N ARG A 110 -2.36 22.79 9.23
CA ARG A 110 -3.66 22.22 9.60
C ARG A 110 -4.77 22.74 8.71
N VAL A 111 -5.78 21.91 8.46
CA VAL A 111 -7.01 22.30 7.74
C VAL A 111 -7.71 23.44 8.47
N LYS A 112 -8.07 24.49 7.74
CA LYS A 112 -8.77 25.67 8.26
C LYS A 112 -10.28 25.60 8.07
N ARG A 113 -10.70 25.04 6.93
CA ARG A 113 -12.12 24.95 6.59
C ARG A 113 -12.39 23.66 5.84
N ILE A 114 -13.50 23.03 6.16
CA ILE A 114 -14.05 21.89 5.43
C ILE A 114 -15.41 22.30 4.88
N VAL A 115 -15.66 21.96 3.61
CA VAL A 115 -16.95 22.17 2.95
C VAL A 115 -17.46 20.86 2.37
N LYS A 116 -18.75 20.60 2.60
CA LYS A 116 -19.51 19.51 1.99
C LYS A 116 -20.83 20.09 1.48
N ASP A 117 -21.20 19.81 0.23
CA ASP A 117 -22.44 20.30 -0.38
C ASP A 117 -22.67 21.81 -0.18
N GLN A 118 -21.60 22.60 -0.41
CA GLN A 118 -21.55 24.05 -0.22
C GLN A 118 -21.73 24.54 1.24
N ARG A 119 -21.78 23.65 2.23
CA ARG A 119 -21.92 23.98 3.66
C ARG A 119 -20.59 23.82 4.39
N SER A 120 -20.25 24.79 5.24
CA SER A 120 -19.06 24.70 6.09
C SER A 120 -19.30 23.81 7.31
N LEU A 121 -18.32 22.95 7.64
CA LEU A 121 -18.39 21.99 8.72
C LEU A 121 -17.30 22.24 9.78
N PRO A 122 -17.45 23.27 10.65
CA PRO A 122 -16.45 23.62 11.66
C PRO A 122 -16.21 22.50 12.70
N GLN A 123 -17.21 21.66 12.95
CA GLN A 123 -17.06 20.48 13.81
C GLN A 123 -16.07 19.46 13.22
N GLU A 124 -16.07 19.26 11.90
CA GLU A 124 -15.12 18.34 11.25
C GLU A 124 -13.69 18.92 11.24
N VAL A 125 -13.55 20.25 11.12
CA VAL A 125 -12.24 20.92 11.30
C VAL A 125 -11.68 20.64 12.69
N SER A 126 -12.53 20.66 13.71
CA SER A 126 -12.13 20.38 15.09
C SER A 126 -11.73 18.92 15.29
N LEU A 127 -12.38 17.98 14.60
CA LEU A 127 -11.99 16.56 14.60
C LEU A 127 -10.59 16.35 14.02
N LEU A 128 -10.27 16.98 12.87
CA LEU A 128 -8.96 16.82 12.22
C LEU A 128 -7.79 17.51 12.95
N ARG A 129 -8.06 18.28 14.01
CA ARG A 129 -7.01 18.84 14.89
C ARG A 129 -6.57 17.87 15.98
N ASP A 130 -7.35 16.82 16.22
CA ASP A 130 -7.12 15.83 17.26
C ASP A 130 -6.72 14.50 16.62
N ASP A 131 -5.43 14.16 16.70
CA ASP A 131 -4.87 12.97 16.02
C ASP A 131 -5.36 11.63 16.61
N SER A 132 -6.15 11.67 17.71
CA SER A 132 -6.85 10.52 18.28
C SER A 132 -8.25 10.31 17.70
N LYS A 133 -8.77 11.28 16.94
CA LYS A 133 -10.10 11.25 16.33
C LYS A 133 -10.01 11.00 14.83
N HIS A 134 -11.10 10.47 14.29
CA HIS A 134 -11.20 10.14 12.88
C HIS A 134 -12.42 10.79 12.26
N LEU A 135 -12.24 11.35 11.06
CA LEU A 135 -13.33 11.75 10.20
C LEU A 135 -13.82 10.51 9.45
N VAL A 136 -15.10 10.17 9.61
CA VAL A 136 -15.71 9.03 8.90
C VAL A 136 -16.34 9.54 7.60
N SER A 137 -16.00 8.88 6.49
CA SER A 137 -16.58 9.11 5.17
C SER A 137 -17.34 7.87 4.71
N MET A 138 -18.58 8.05 4.26
CA MET A 138 -19.39 7.00 3.64
C MET A 138 -19.18 6.95 2.12
N PRO A 139 -19.53 5.84 1.44
CA PRO A 139 -19.49 5.78 -0.02
C PRO A 139 -20.22 6.96 -0.66
N GLY A 140 -19.56 7.63 -1.61
CA GLY A 140 -20.10 8.82 -2.29
C GLY A 140 -19.89 10.15 -1.54
N ASP A 141 -19.38 10.14 -0.30
CA ASP A 141 -19.03 11.37 0.38
C ASP A 141 -17.89 12.12 -0.34
N SER A 142 -18.07 13.43 -0.54
CA SER A 142 -17.02 14.33 -0.98
C SER A 142 -16.91 15.52 -0.02
N ARG A 143 -15.68 15.99 0.20
CA ARG A 143 -15.38 17.15 1.06
C ARG A 143 -14.25 17.94 0.41
N ALA A 144 -14.34 19.26 0.44
CA ALA A 144 -13.25 20.15 0.08
C ALA A 144 -12.56 20.65 1.35
N LEU A 145 -11.26 20.38 1.45
CA LEU A 145 -10.40 20.80 2.56
C LEU A 145 -9.61 22.04 2.13
N PHE A 146 -9.67 23.09 2.93
CA PHE A 146 -8.97 24.35 2.67
C PHE A 146 -7.89 24.57 3.72
N PHE A 147 -6.71 24.99 3.26
CA PHE A 147 -5.54 25.31 4.05
C PHE A 147 -5.22 26.81 3.93
N GLU A 148 -4.35 27.31 4.80
CA GLU A 148 -3.79 28.66 4.58
C GLU A 148 -2.95 28.68 3.30
N PRO A 149 -2.92 29.81 2.57
CA PRO A 149 -1.98 30.00 1.47
C PRO A 149 -0.53 29.82 1.94
N LEU A 150 0.30 29.27 1.06
CA LEU A 150 1.73 29.12 1.29
C LEU A 150 2.51 30.12 0.44
N GLU A 151 3.66 30.55 0.93
CA GLU A 151 4.60 31.37 0.16
C GLU A 151 5.40 30.49 -0.81
N GLU A 152 5.62 30.98 -2.03
CA GLU A 152 6.38 30.26 -3.06
C GLU A 152 7.88 30.58 -3.01
N PRO A 153 8.77 29.62 -3.32
CA PRO A 153 8.47 28.23 -3.67
C PRO A 153 8.26 27.34 -2.43
N SER A 154 7.21 26.51 -2.45
CA SER A 154 6.93 25.53 -1.39
C SER A 154 6.73 24.12 -1.95
N HIS A 155 7.29 23.12 -1.30
CA HIS A 155 6.99 21.71 -1.56
C HIS A 155 5.96 21.21 -0.55
N ILE A 156 4.88 20.62 -1.04
CA ILE A 156 3.73 20.22 -0.22
C ILE A 156 3.56 18.72 -0.28
N PHE A 157 3.34 18.12 0.89
CA PHE A 157 3.01 16.71 1.02
C PHE A 157 1.72 16.57 1.83
N LEU A 158 0.82 15.69 1.38
CA LEU A 158 -0.37 15.36 2.14
C LEU A 158 -0.01 14.33 3.21
N ALA A 159 0.04 14.78 4.47
CA ALA A 159 0.11 13.87 5.60
C ALA A 159 -1.30 13.40 5.97
N SER A 160 -1.59 12.12 5.75
CA SER A 160 -2.85 11.49 6.14
C SER A 160 -2.60 10.32 7.09
N LYS A 161 -3.46 10.20 8.10
CA LYS A 161 -3.50 9.06 9.02
C LYS A 161 -4.94 8.62 9.15
N GLY A 162 -5.20 7.36 8.82
CA GLY A 162 -6.54 6.80 8.88
C GLY A 162 -6.52 5.32 8.53
N PHE A 163 -7.66 4.69 8.74
CA PHE A 163 -7.90 3.33 8.32
C PHE A 163 -8.81 3.39 7.10
N TYR A 164 -8.38 2.78 6.00
CA TYR A 164 -9.30 2.49 4.91
C TYR A 164 -10.03 1.19 5.26
N LEU A 165 -11.36 1.26 5.37
CA LEU A 165 -12.17 0.05 5.41
C LEU A 165 -12.27 -0.46 3.98
N GLU A 166 -11.54 -1.53 3.69
CA GLU A 166 -11.68 -2.24 2.42
C GLU A 166 -13.02 -2.97 2.40
N TRP A 167 -13.86 -2.62 1.44
CA TRP A 167 -15.10 -3.34 1.20
C TRP A 167 -14.79 -4.76 0.73
N THR A 168 -15.54 -5.72 1.28
CA THR A 168 -15.41 -7.13 0.94
C THR A 168 -15.65 -7.32 -0.55
N ARG A 169 -14.74 -8.03 -1.22
CA ARG A 169 -14.97 -8.49 -2.59
C ARG A 169 -15.98 -9.62 -2.56
N THR A 170 -16.83 -9.72 -3.59
CA THR A 170 -17.75 -10.86 -3.73
C THR A 170 -17.02 -12.20 -3.64
N ALA A 171 -15.83 -12.30 -4.24
CA ALA A 171 -14.96 -13.48 -4.17
C ALA A 171 -14.51 -13.87 -2.75
N TRP A 172 -14.58 -12.96 -1.77
CA TRP A 172 -14.24 -13.28 -0.37
C TRP A 172 -15.41 -13.92 0.38
N ASN A 173 -16.61 -13.92 -0.22
CA ASN A 173 -17.77 -14.63 0.32
C ASN A 173 -17.86 -16.09 -0.18
N ASP A 174 -16.98 -16.48 -1.10
CA ASP A 174 -16.89 -17.86 -1.59
C ASP A 174 -16.07 -18.74 -0.62
N GLU A 175 -16.05 -20.06 -0.83
CA GLU A 175 -15.32 -21.02 0.03
C GLU A 175 -13.79 -20.79 0.04
N GLY A 176 -13.26 -20.00 -0.89
CA GLY A 176 -11.84 -19.75 -1.07
C GLY A 176 -11.10 -20.96 -1.66
N ASN A 177 -9.78 -21.01 -1.45
CA ASN A 177 -8.93 -22.10 -1.93
C ASN A 177 -7.96 -22.57 -0.84
N PRO A 178 -8.41 -23.46 0.07
CA PRO A 178 -7.59 -23.97 1.16
C PRO A 178 -6.31 -24.68 0.70
N ARG A 179 -6.29 -25.26 -0.50
CA ARG A 179 -5.10 -25.91 -1.06
C ARG A 179 -4.04 -24.89 -1.45
N ALA A 180 -4.44 -23.83 -2.16
CA ALA A 180 -3.55 -22.72 -2.49
C ALA A 180 -3.05 -22.02 -1.22
N LEU A 181 -3.94 -21.77 -0.24
CA LEU A 181 -3.54 -21.23 1.06
C LEU A 181 -2.48 -22.11 1.72
N ARG A 182 -2.73 -23.42 1.87
CA ARG A 182 -1.75 -24.35 2.45
C ARG A 182 -0.41 -24.34 1.70
N LYS A 183 -0.44 -24.28 0.37
CA LYS A 183 0.76 -24.23 -0.47
C LYS A 183 1.53 -22.93 -0.26
N MET A 184 0.84 -21.81 -0.15
CA MET A 184 1.44 -20.51 0.20
C MET A 184 2.14 -20.57 1.56
N LEU A 185 1.51 -21.18 2.58
CA LEU A 185 2.07 -21.23 3.92
C LEU A 185 3.26 -22.22 4.04
N LEU A 186 3.17 -23.39 3.39
CA LEU A 186 4.13 -24.48 3.59
C LEU A 186 5.18 -24.61 2.48
N GLN A 187 4.89 -24.08 1.29
CA GLN A 187 5.73 -24.18 0.08
C GLN A 187 5.78 -22.83 -0.68
N PRO A 188 6.13 -21.72 -0.01
CA PRO A 188 5.97 -20.37 -0.57
C PRO A 188 6.75 -20.15 -1.87
N ARG A 189 7.94 -20.75 -2.04
CA ARG A 189 8.70 -20.67 -3.30
C ARG A 189 7.96 -21.29 -4.48
N GLN A 190 7.30 -22.44 -4.28
CA GLN A 190 6.54 -23.08 -5.35
C GLN A 190 5.26 -22.28 -5.63
N TYR A 191 4.57 -21.85 -4.57
CA TYR A 191 3.40 -20.98 -4.70
C TYR A 191 3.71 -19.73 -5.54
N LEU A 192 4.79 -19.01 -5.22
CA LEU A 192 5.23 -17.83 -5.98
C LEU A 192 5.52 -18.13 -7.45
N ARG A 193 6.11 -19.29 -7.77
CA ARG A 193 6.36 -19.69 -9.17
C ARG A 193 5.07 -19.92 -9.94
N ASP A 194 4.09 -20.56 -9.31
CA ASP A 194 2.81 -20.83 -9.95
C ASP A 194 2.01 -19.53 -10.14
N GLU A 195 1.98 -18.68 -9.11
CA GLU A 195 1.32 -17.37 -9.16
C GLU A 195 1.98 -16.39 -10.13
N ALA A 196 3.30 -16.50 -10.38
CA ALA A 196 3.98 -15.62 -11.33
C ALA A 196 3.36 -15.69 -12.74
N GLN A 197 2.95 -16.88 -13.18
CA GLN A 197 2.30 -17.05 -14.47
C GLN A 197 0.90 -16.45 -14.50
N VAL A 198 0.12 -16.67 -13.44
CA VAL A 198 -1.23 -16.09 -13.28
C VAL A 198 -1.15 -14.57 -13.26
N TYR A 199 -0.21 -14.03 -12.49
CA TYR A 199 0.05 -12.60 -12.40
C TYR A 199 0.41 -12.01 -13.76
N LYS A 200 1.26 -12.66 -14.57
CA LYS A 200 1.64 -12.15 -15.89
C LYS A 200 0.46 -12.05 -16.86
N THR A 201 -0.46 -13.00 -16.81
CA THR A 201 -1.71 -12.92 -17.58
C THR A 201 -2.59 -11.76 -17.08
N TYR A 202 -2.74 -11.63 -15.76
CA TYR A 202 -3.53 -10.55 -15.16
C TYR A 202 -2.93 -9.15 -15.43
N GLU A 203 -1.60 -9.04 -15.41
CA GLU A 203 -0.85 -7.81 -15.61
C GLU A 203 -1.16 -7.13 -16.94
N ALA A 204 -1.33 -7.90 -18.02
CA ALA A 204 -1.62 -7.40 -19.35
C ALA A 204 -2.95 -6.61 -19.44
N GLU A 205 -3.92 -6.94 -18.57
CA GLU A 205 -5.25 -6.31 -18.57
C GLU A 205 -5.47 -5.39 -17.36
N MET A 206 -4.53 -5.35 -16.43
CA MET A 206 -4.69 -4.72 -15.12
C MET A 206 -4.98 -3.22 -15.25
N GLU A 207 -4.20 -2.51 -16.07
CA GLU A 207 -4.33 -1.07 -16.24
C GLU A 207 -5.67 -0.70 -16.89
N ALA A 208 -6.04 -1.40 -17.96
CA ALA A 208 -7.34 -1.21 -18.61
C ALA A 208 -8.49 -1.46 -17.63
N LYS A 209 -8.45 -2.56 -16.86
CA LYS A 209 -9.46 -2.86 -15.83
C LYS A 209 -9.51 -1.81 -14.73
N PHE A 210 -8.36 -1.30 -14.28
CA PHE A 210 -8.31 -0.25 -13.27
C PHE A 210 -9.00 1.03 -13.75
N TRP A 211 -8.66 1.53 -14.94
CA TRP A 211 -9.25 2.76 -15.48
C TRP A 211 -10.73 2.62 -15.87
N THR A 212 -11.14 1.42 -16.27
CA THR A 212 -12.55 1.14 -16.63
C THR A 212 -13.41 0.76 -15.44
N SER A 213 -12.80 0.37 -14.31
CA SER A 213 -13.53 0.06 -13.08
C SER A 213 -14.23 1.32 -12.60
N ARG A 214 -15.57 1.28 -12.65
CA ARG A 214 -16.40 2.27 -11.97
C ARG A 214 -16.70 1.73 -10.59
N ILE A 215 -16.63 2.58 -9.57
CA ILE A 215 -17.24 2.27 -8.28
C ILE A 215 -18.73 2.06 -8.58
N GLN A 216 -19.16 0.81 -8.60
CA GLN A 216 -20.58 0.51 -8.58
C GLN A 216 -21.06 1.00 -7.22
N ASN A 217 -21.89 2.06 -7.19
CA ASN A 217 -22.59 2.42 -5.97
C ASN A 217 -23.34 1.16 -5.52
N PRO A 218 -23.05 0.58 -4.35
CA PRO A 218 -23.97 -0.39 -3.81
C PRO A 218 -25.31 0.33 -3.66
N ILE A 219 -26.36 -0.25 -4.22
CA ILE A 219 -27.70 0.06 -3.73
C ILE A 219 -27.69 -0.43 -2.30
N LEU A 220 -27.47 0.49 -1.34
CA LEU A 220 -27.71 0.25 0.06
C LEU A 220 -29.22 0.10 0.23
N THR A 221 -29.78 -1.05 -0.13
CA THR A 221 -31.06 -1.46 0.40
C THR A 221 -30.80 -1.83 1.86
N SER A 222 -30.98 -0.85 2.74
CA SER A 222 -31.11 -1.07 4.17
C SER A 222 -32.37 -1.91 4.41
N HIS A 223 -32.23 -3.22 4.31
CA HIS A 223 -33.20 -4.18 4.79
C HIS A 223 -32.49 -5.11 5.78
N GLU A 224 -31.93 -4.52 6.83
CA GLU A 224 -31.94 -5.19 8.12
C GLU A 224 -33.34 -5.00 8.71
N LYS A 225 -34.10 -6.09 8.76
CA LYS A 225 -35.22 -6.29 9.69
C LYS A 225 -34.74 -7.20 10.80
#